data_AF-A0A517N0D0-F1
#
_entry.id   AF-A0A517N0D0-F1
#
_cell.length_a   1.000
_cell.length_b   1.000
_cell.length_c   1.000
_cell.angle_alpha   90.00
_cell.angle_beta   90.00
_cell.angle_gamma   90.00
#
_symmetry.space_group_name_H-M   'P 1'
#
loop_
_entity.id
_entity.type
_entity.pdbx_description
1 polymer ?
#
loop_
_entity_poly.entity_id
_entity_poly.type
_entity_poly.pdbx_seq_one_letter_code
_entity_poly.pdbx_strand_id
1 'polypeptide(L)'
;MTRLTLSRVVCLFLGQLVFHCLSAEVSLAAESSATASVRRYNPINRAFVAVESEEIKPGKIYNHFSQSRGRYVWAFAKRGGGFSYPLGTGSTELPSRFDLVTTTQETNELLGRNAGSWLEESRREGVKIYVRLDENGDWQIVRGRTIRSHFDLDSGRRWEWHGSRRVAVMHIGGYQWTTNGDRYVASDPWHGSMPQYDGSCNCNPIATMHQR
;
A
#
# COMPACT_ATOMS: atom_id res chain seq x y z
N MET A 1 10.12 -6.45 -89.64
CA MET A 1 8.69 -6.79 -89.83
C MET A 1 8.30 -7.64 -88.62
N THR A 2 7.36 -7.32 -87.71
CA THR A 2 6.31 -6.31 -87.65
C THR A 2 5.81 -6.26 -86.19
N ARG A 3 5.93 -5.08 -85.55
CA ARG A 3 5.00 -4.38 -84.64
C ARG A 3 4.05 -5.09 -83.64
N LEU A 4 4.05 -4.52 -82.41
CA LEU A 4 2.92 -4.05 -81.55
C LEU A 4 1.94 -5.13 -81.04
N THR A 5 1.36 -5.16 -79.83
CA THR A 5 1.15 -4.22 -78.72
C THR A 5 0.40 -4.99 -77.63
N LEU A 6 0.74 -4.81 -76.35
CA LEU A 6 -0.18 -4.96 -75.21
C LEU A 6 0.46 -4.17 -74.05
N SER A 7 0.29 -2.85 -74.00
CA SER A 7 -0.90 -2.12 -73.54
C SER A 7 -1.31 -2.49 -72.12
N ARG A 8 -0.94 -1.58 -71.20
CA ARG A 8 -1.75 -1.12 -70.07
C ARG A 8 -2.18 -2.17 -69.04
N VAL A 9 -1.30 -2.49 -68.10
CA VAL A 9 -1.74 -2.76 -66.72
C VAL A 9 -0.82 -2.05 -65.73
N VAL A 10 -1.23 -0.82 -65.40
CA VAL A 10 -1.28 -0.32 -64.02
C VAL A 10 0.05 0.02 -63.33
N CYS A 11 0.52 1.25 -63.63
CA CYS A 11 1.23 2.12 -62.70
C CYS A 11 0.31 2.58 -61.54
N LEU A 12 -0.08 1.69 -60.62
CA LEU A 12 -0.78 2.07 -59.37
C LEU A 12 -0.31 1.21 -58.18
N PHE A 13 0.95 1.35 -57.78
CA PHE A 13 1.39 0.99 -56.41
C PHE A 13 2.48 1.96 -55.91
N LEU A 14 2.31 3.25 -56.19
CA LEU A 14 3.17 4.34 -55.68
C LEU A 14 2.36 5.40 -54.92
N GLY A 15 1.15 5.05 -54.45
CA GLY A 15 0.20 6.00 -53.89
C GLY A 15 -0.75 5.42 -52.85
N GLN A 16 -0.27 4.52 -51.98
CA GLN A 16 -1.01 4.14 -50.78
C GLN A 16 -0.08 4.00 -49.57
N LEU A 17 -0.38 4.84 -48.58
CA LEU A 17 0.09 4.86 -47.19
C LEU A 17 1.46 5.49 -46.88
N VAL A 18 1.58 6.75 -47.32
CA VAL A 18 2.23 7.86 -46.57
C VAL A 18 1.35 8.30 -45.37
N PHE A 19 0.70 7.35 -44.70
CA PHE A 19 -0.23 7.62 -43.58
C PHE A 19 -0.14 6.40 -42.67
N HIS A 20 0.80 6.42 -41.72
CA HIS A 20 0.82 5.63 -40.46
C HIS A 20 2.07 5.94 -39.61
N CYS A 21 2.98 6.83 -40.04
CA CYS A 21 4.09 7.32 -39.22
C CYS A 21 3.82 8.74 -38.66
N LEU A 22 2.57 9.03 -38.31
CA LEU A 22 2.19 10.21 -37.54
C LEU A 22 1.66 9.71 -36.19
N SER A 23 2.22 10.27 -35.11
CA SER A 23 1.93 9.96 -33.70
C SER A 23 2.78 8.86 -33.05
N ALA A 24 4.10 8.97 -33.20
CA ALA A 24 5.02 8.61 -32.11
C ALA A 24 5.55 9.88 -31.42
N GLU A 25 4.70 10.91 -31.27
CA GLU A 25 4.79 11.85 -30.15
C GLU A 25 3.98 11.25 -29.00
N VAL A 26 4.43 10.11 -28.48
CA VAL A 26 4.02 9.70 -27.14
C VAL A 26 4.78 10.61 -26.19
N SER A 27 4.13 11.73 -25.89
CA SER A 27 4.32 12.62 -24.76
C SER A 27 5.41 12.20 -23.77
N LEU A 28 6.65 12.57 -24.09
CA LEU A 28 7.74 12.81 -23.13
C LEU A 28 7.62 14.24 -22.56
N ALA A 29 6.43 14.83 -22.65
CA ALA A 29 6.06 16.15 -22.13
C ALA A 29 5.04 16.05 -20.99
N ALA A 30 5.11 14.97 -20.20
CA ALA A 30 4.48 14.89 -18.87
C ALA A 30 5.53 14.82 -17.74
N GLU A 31 6.81 15.03 -18.05
CA GLU A 31 7.85 15.33 -17.07
C GLU A 31 7.75 16.80 -16.67
N SER A 32 6.81 17.15 -15.78
CA SER A 32 6.87 18.30 -14.83
C SER A 32 5.53 18.58 -14.10
N SER A 33 4.53 17.69 -14.15
CA SER A 33 3.29 17.83 -13.33
C SER A 33 2.79 16.50 -12.74
N ALA A 34 3.67 15.52 -12.61
CA ALA A 34 3.37 14.25 -11.95
C ALA A 34 3.64 14.35 -10.45
N THR A 35 2.93 15.23 -9.75
CA THR A 35 2.59 15.00 -8.34
C THR A 35 1.76 13.70 -8.33
N ALA A 36 2.44 12.58 -8.13
CA ALA A 36 1.83 11.25 -8.10
C ALA A 36 0.61 11.26 -7.18
N SER A 37 -0.59 11.25 -7.78
CA SER A 37 -1.86 11.59 -7.13
C SER A 37 -2.05 10.93 -5.76
N VAL A 38 -1.82 11.71 -4.71
CA VAL A 38 -2.09 11.33 -3.33
C VAL A 38 -3.57 11.55 -3.08
N ARG A 39 -4.20 10.62 -2.37
CA ARG A 39 -5.64 10.63 -2.10
C ARG A 39 -5.90 10.38 -0.63
N ARG A 40 -6.82 11.17 -0.07
CA ARG A 40 -7.47 10.88 1.23
C ARG A 40 -8.77 10.16 1.00
N TYR A 41 -9.18 9.39 2.00
CA TYR A 41 -10.37 8.57 1.91
C TYR A 41 -11.54 9.20 2.64
N ASN A 42 -12.71 9.13 2.02
CA ASN A 42 -13.97 9.49 2.62
C ASN A 42 -14.72 8.21 3.03
N PRO A 43 -14.78 7.87 4.32
CA PRO A 43 -15.44 6.65 4.79
C PRO A 43 -16.97 6.69 4.70
N ILE A 44 -17.60 7.85 4.47
CA ILE A 44 -19.06 7.98 4.36
C ILE A 44 -19.55 7.40 3.03
N ASN A 45 -18.95 7.84 1.92
CA ASN A 45 -19.34 7.45 0.57
C ASN A 45 -18.32 6.52 -0.10
N ARG A 46 -17.28 6.11 0.63
CA ARG A 46 -16.18 5.25 0.16
C ARG A 46 -15.44 5.81 -1.05
N ALA A 47 -15.39 7.14 -1.18
CA ALA A 47 -14.71 7.82 -2.28
C ALA A 47 -13.28 8.23 -1.89
N PHE A 48 -12.45 8.42 -2.91
CA PHE A 48 -11.11 8.99 -2.78
C PHE A 48 -11.10 10.44 -3.27
N VAL A 49 -10.48 11.33 -2.52
CA VAL A 49 -10.35 12.76 -2.84
C VAL A 49 -8.87 13.08 -2.98
N ALA A 50 -8.49 13.75 -4.06
CA ALA A 50 -7.12 14.18 -4.29
C ALA A 50 -6.63 15.14 -3.18
N VAL A 51 -5.32 15.12 -2.94
CA VAL A 51 -4.65 15.94 -1.91
C VAL A 51 -3.45 16.61 -2.57
N GLU A 52 -3.40 17.93 -2.48
CA GLU A 52 -2.24 18.72 -2.92
C GLU A 52 -1.04 18.47 -2.00
N SER A 53 0.17 18.64 -2.53
CA SER A 53 1.41 18.32 -1.80
C SER A 53 1.53 19.04 -0.47
N GLU A 54 1.05 20.27 -0.39
CA GLU A 54 1.15 21.17 0.78
C GLU A 54 0.18 20.75 1.90
N GLU A 55 -0.87 20.00 1.56
CA GLU A 55 -1.87 19.53 2.53
C GLU A 55 -1.52 18.18 3.16
N ILE A 56 -0.50 17.49 2.63
CA ILE A 56 -0.07 16.18 3.12
C ILE A 56 0.55 16.32 4.51
N LYS A 57 -0.08 15.67 5.49
CA LYS A 57 0.34 15.70 6.90
C LYS A 57 1.31 14.55 7.19
N PRO A 58 2.55 14.83 7.62
CA PRO A 58 3.49 13.77 8.01
C PRO A 58 2.92 12.87 9.11
N GLY A 59 3.14 11.56 8.99
CA GLY A 59 2.66 10.56 9.94
C GLY A 59 1.20 10.16 9.77
N LYS A 60 0.50 10.69 8.76
CA LYS A 60 -0.83 10.24 8.34
C LYS A 60 -0.75 9.23 7.20
N ILE A 61 -1.76 8.36 7.13
CA ILE A 61 -1.93 7.38 6.06
C ILE A 61 -2.75 7.99 4.92
N TYR A 62 -2.26 7.79 3.71
CA TYR A 62 -2.92 8.14 2.45
C TYR A 62 -2.90 6.95 1.50
N ASN A 63 -3.77 7.00 0.48
CA ASN A 63 -3.69 6.13 -0.68
C ASN A 63 -2.95 6.90 -1.78
N HIS A 64 -1.84 6.37 -2.28
CA HIS A 64 -1.04 7.04 -3.31
C HIS A 64 -0.59 6.06 -4.38
N PHE A 65 -0.36 6.56 -5.59
CA PHE A 65 0.20 5.73 -6.66
C PHE A 65 1.68 5.42 -6.36
N SER A 66 2.03 4.13 -6.36
CA SER A 66 3.40 3.65 -6.22
C SER A 66 3.92 3.24 -7.61
N GLN A 67 4.90 3.98 -8.11
CA GLN A 67 5.52 3.71 -9.40
C GLN A 67 6.20 2.33 -9.42
N SER A 68 6.91 1.96 -8.35
CA SER A 68 7.59 0.66 -8.26
C SER A 68 6.64 -0.54 -8.29
N ARG A 69 5.35 -0.32 -7.98
CA ARG A 69 4.32 -1.37 -7.94
C ARG A 69 3.27 -1.24 -9.04
N GLY A 70 3.30 -0.16 -9.83
CA GLY A 70 2.31 0.11 -10.87
C GLY A 70 0.86 0.23 -10.36
N ARG A 71 0.64 0.52 -9.07
CA ARG A 71 -0.70 0.57 -8.46
C ARG A 71 -0.78 1.52 -7.28
N TYR A 72 -2.01 1.83 -6.87
CA TYR A 72 -2.24 2.55 -5.61
C TYR A 72 -1.98 1.67 -4.40
N VAL A 73 -1.34 2.24 -3.39
CA VAL A 73 -1.05 1.59 -2.11
C VAL A 73 -1.36 2.54 -0.96
N TRP A 74 -1.70 1.97 0.19
CA TRP A 74 -1.81 2.71 1.44
C TRP A 74 -0.43 2.88 2.04
N ALA A 75 -0.04 4.09 2.45
CA ALA A 75 1.27 4.32 3.05
C ALA A 75 1.28 5.54 3.97
N PHE A 76 2.28 5.61 4.86
CA PHE A 76 2.51 6.77 5.71
C PHE A 76 3.26 7.87 4.96
N ALA A 77 2.74 9.09 5.00
CA ALA A 77 3.48 10.27 4.60
C ALA A 77 4.69 10.49 5.53
N LYS A 78 5.89 10.61 4.96
CA LYS A 78 7.13 10.88 5.71
C LYS A 78 7.26 12.36 6.02
N ARG A 79 7.98 12.68 7.09
CA ARG A 79 8.47 14.05 7.32
C ARG A 79 9.53 14.36 6.25
N GLY A 80 9.41 15.48 5.55
CA GLY A 80 10.30 15.85 4.44
C GLY A 80 9.85 15.34 3.07
N GLY A 81 8.62 14.80 2.97
CA GLY A 81 8.03 14.36 1.70
C GLY A 81 8.18 12.87 1.41
N GLY A 82 7.39 12.39 0.45
CA GLY A 82 7.33 10.98 0.07
C GLY A 82 6.60 10.09 1.08
N PHE A 83 6.65 8.78 0.82
CA PHE A 83 5.88 7.78 1.56
C PHE A 83 6.76 6.65 2.12
N SER A 84 6.32 6.06 3.22
CA SER A 84 6.94 4.92 3.91
C SER A 84 5.92 3.82 4.13
N TYR A 85 6.42 2.58 4.11
CA TYR A 85 5.66 1.38 4.47
C TYR A 85 4.42 1.24 3.60
N PRO A 86 4.55 0.87 2.32
CA PRO A 86 3.38 0.46 1.54
C PRO A 86 2.72 -0.71 2.27
N LEU A 87 1.53 -0.46 2.81
CA LEU A 87 0.79 -1.36 3.68
C LEU A 87 0.09 -2.41 2.83
N GLY A 88 0.33 -3.68 3.16
CA GLY A 88 -0.38 -4.80 2.56
C GLY A 88 -1.55 -5.28 3.40
N THR A 89 -2.35 -6.15 2.79
CA THR A 89 -3.48 -6.84 3.42
C THR A 89 -3.09 -7.44 4.77
N GLY A 90 -4.01 -7.37 5.73
CA GLY A 90 -3.80 -7.78 7.11
C GLY A 90 -3.20 -6.69 8.01
N SER A 91 -2.68 -5.59 7.44
CA SER A 91 -2.22 -4.44 8.24
C SER A 91 -3.35 -3.89 9.10
N THR A 92 -3.06 -3.58 10.36
CA THR A 92 -3.97 -3.03 11.34
C THR A 92 -3.51 -1.66 11.84
N GLU A 93 -4.43 -0.71 11.91
CA GLU A 93 -4.12 0.65 12.37
C GLU A 93 -5.31 1.32 13.07
N LEU A 94 -5.03 2.38 13.82
CA LEU A 94 -6.06 3.24 14.41
C LEU A 94 -6.66 4.18 13.35
N PRO A 95 -7.99 4.40 13.35
CA PRO A 95 -8.64 5.39 12.48
C PRO A 95 -8.03 6.80 12.57
N SER A 96 -7.51 7.18 13.74
CA SER A 96 -6.85 8.47 13.95
C SER A 96 -5.52 8.65 13.20
N ARG A 97 -4.94 7.60 12.63
CA ARG A 97 -3.74 7.68 11.77
C ARG A 97 -4.06 8.02 10.33
N PHE A 98 -5.32 7.98 9.91
CA PHE A 98 -5.71 8.38 8.57
C PHE A 98 -5.88 9.90 8.52
N ASP A 99 -5.58 10.49 7.38
CA ASP A 99 -6.10 11.81 7.03
C ASP A 99 -7.40 11.58 6.28
N LEU A 100 -8.50 11.57 7.02
CA LEU A 100 -9.83 11.36 6.45
C LEU A 100 -10.40 12.68 5.99
N VAL A 101 -11.29 12.64 5.00
CA VAL A 101 -12.09 13.81 4.60
C VAL A 101 -13.03 14.24 5.74
N THR A 102 -13.50 13.27 6.52
CA THR A 102 -14.42 13.49 7.62
C THR A 102 -13.76 14.18 8.81
N THR A 103 -14.54 15.00 9.49
CA THR A 103 -14.18 15.53 10.81
C THR A 103 -14.03 14.40 11.84
N THR A 104 -13.40 14.70 12.98
CA THR A 104 -13.30 13.77 14.10
C THR A 104 -14.68 13.33 14.60
N GLN A 105 -15.65 14.26 14.63
CA GLN A 105 -17.01 13.97 15.07
C GLN A 105 -17.70 12.97 14.12
N GLU A 106 -17.73 13.25 12.82
CA GLU A 106 -18.34 12.36 11.83
C GLU A 106 -17.67 10.98 11.81
N THR A 107 -16.34 10.94 11.99
CA THR A 107 -15.58 9.69 12.10
C THR A 107 -16.01 8.90 13.33
N ASN A 108 -16.20 9.54 14.47
CA ASN A 108 -16.68 8.90 15.69
C ASN A 108 -18.12 8.39 15.54
N GLU A 109 -19.00 9.14 14.87
CA GLU A 109 -20.37 8.73 14.58
C GLU A 109 -20.41 7.51 13.62
N LEU A 110 -19.57 7.50 12.58
CA LEU A 110 -19.40 6.33 11.70
C LEU A 110 -18.89 5.11 12.45
N LEU A 111 -17.88 5.29 13.32
CA LEU A 111 -17.39 4.22 14.18
C LEU A 111 -18.50 3.70 15.09
N GLY A 112 -19.32 4.58 15.68
CA GLY A 112 -20.47 4.19 16.51
C GLY A 112 -21.50 3.37 15.75
N ARG A 113 -21.87 3.80 14.54
CA ARG A 113 -22.79 3.05 13.68
C ARG A 113 -22.26 1.69 13.27
N ASN A 114 -20.97 1.60 12.92
CA ASN A 114 -20.39 0.38 12.37
C ASN A 114 -19.93 -0.62 13.46
N ALA A 115 -19.43 -0.14 14.59
CA ALA A 115 -19.04 -0.98 15.72
C ALA A 115 -20.22 -1.35 16.62
N GLY A 116 -21.25 -0.51 16.71
CA GLY A 116 -22.42 -0.75 17.56
C GLY A 116 -22.02 -0.83 19.04
N SER A 117 -22.59 -1.80 19.76
CA SER A 117 -22.31 -2.04 21.18
C SER A 117 -20.82 -2.29 21.49
N TRP A 118 -20.04 -2.76 20.51
CA TRP A 118 -18.60 -2.94 20.65
C TRP A 118 -17.85 -1.64 20.95
N LEU A 119 -18.30 -0.50 20.43
CA LEU A 119 -17.63 0.78 20.71
C LEU A 119 -17.72 1.14 22.19
N GLU A 120 -18.88 0.97 22.80
CA GLU A 120 -19.09 1.28 24.21
C GLU A 120 -18.34 0.31 25.12
N GLU A 121 -18.31 -0.97 24.78
CA GLU A 121 -17.50 -1.97 25.48
C GLU A 121 -16.00 -1.64 25.41
N SER A 122 -15.50 -1.36 24.20
CA SER A 122 -14.12 -0.96 23.96
C SER A 122 -13.75 0.29 24.76
N ARG A 123 -14.65 1.29 24.84
CA ARG A 123 -14.45 2.51 25.65
C ARG A 123 -14.37 2.20 27.14
N ARG A 124 -15.28 1.39 27.66
CA ARG A 124 -15.31 0.97 29.07
C ARG A 124 -14.06 0.21 29.47
N GLU A 125 -13.53 -0.63 28.59
CA GLU A 125 -12.31 -1.41 28.83
C GLU A 125 -11.02 -0.67 28.50
N GLY A 126 -11.09 0.55 27.97
CA GLY A 126 -9.92 1.29 27.48
C GLY A 126 -9.22 0.62 26.29
N VAL A 127 -9.89 -0.31 25.62
CA VAL A 127 -9.39 -0.99 24.41
C VAL A 127 -9.55 -0.04 23.22
N LYS A 128 -8.57 -0.04 22.31
CA LYS A 128 -8.61 0.77 21.10
C LYS A 128 -9.31 0.02 19.97
N ILE A 129 -10.10 0.73 19.17
CA ILE A 129 -10.66 0.19 17.92
C ILE A 129 -9.62 0.30 16.81
N TYR A 130 -9.33 -0.85 16.21
CA TYR A 130 -8.48 -0.97 15.05
C TYR A 130 -9.31 -1.20 13.79
N VAL A 131 -8.78 -0.72 12.67
CA VAL A 131 -9.21 -1.14 11.33
C VAL A 131 -8.14 -2.06 10.73
N ARG A 132 -8.55 -3.00 9.89
CA ARG A 132 -7.68 -3.92 9.14
C ARG A 132 -7.88 -3.72 7.65
N LEU A 133 -6.78 -3.65 6.92
CA LEU A 133 -6.76 -3.65 5.46
C LEU A 133 -7.10 -5.06 4.96
N ASP A 134 -8.17 -5.19 4.19
CA ASP A 134 -8.58 -6.46 3.60
C ASP A 134 -7.89 -6.75 2.26
N GLU A 135 -8.32 -7.81 1.58
CA GLU A 135 -7.78 -8.24 0.29
C GLU A 135 -8.24 -7.36 -0.89
N ASN A 136 -9.31 -6.60 -0.72
CA ASN A 136 -9.84 -5.68 -1.73
C ASN A 136 -9.20 -4.30 -1.64
N GLY A 137 -8.39 -4.06 -0.60
CA GLY A 137 -7.77 -2.76 -0.35
C GLY A 137 -8.62 -1.84 0.51
N ASP A 138 -9.68 -2.36 1.12
CA ASP A 138 -10.59 -1.62 2.00
C ASP A 138 -10.23 -1.80 3.48
N TRP A 139 -10.52 -0.78 4.28
CA TRP A 139 -10.28 -0.81 5.73
C TRP A 139 -11.56 -1.18 6.48
N GLN A 140 -11.52 -2.28 7.23
CA GLN A 140 -12.67 -2.79 7.98
C GLN A 140 -12.42 -2.74 9.48
N ILE A 141 -13.45 -2.47 10.28
CA ILE A 141 -13.34 -2.50 11.75
C ILE A 141 -13.05 -3.94 12.21
N VAL A 142 -12.02 -4.10 13.03
CA VAL A 142 -11.71 -5.38 13.66
C VAL A 142 -12.41 -5.47 15.00
N ARG A 143 -13.15 -6.57 15.21
CA ARG A 143 -13.76 -6.91 16.50
C ARG A 143 -12.79 -7.75 17.32
N GLY A 144 -12.76 -7.51 18.63
CA GLY A 144 -11.88 -8.22 19.56
C GLY A 144 -10.50 -7.60 19.74
N ARG A 145 -9.67 -8.24 20.57
CA ARG A 145 -8.33 -7.75 20.90
C ARG A 145 -7.42 -7.82 19.68
N THR A 146 -6.86 -6.68 19.31
CA THR A 146 -5.95 -6.53 18.18
C THR A 146 -4.80 -5.61 18.57
N ILE A 147 -3.63 -5.86 18.00
CA ILE A 147 -2.47 -4.99 18.10
C ILE A 147 -2.29 -4.19 16.80
N ARG A 148 -1.67 -3.02 16.90
CA ARG A 148 -1.21 -2.27 15.74
C ARG A 148 -0.12 -3.06 15.03
N SER A 149 -0.31 -3.36 13.75
CA SER A 149 0.64 -4.16 12.97
C SER A 149 0.65 -3.74 11.51
N HIS A 150 1.81 -3.64 10.88
CA HIS A 150 1.93 -3.29 9.47
C HIS A 150 2.61 -4.43 8.74
N PHE A 151 1.95 -4.93 7.70
CA PHE A 151 2.61 -5.72 6.68
C PHE A 151 3.21 -4.77 5.66
N ASP A 152 4.53 -4.71 5.63
CA ASP A 152 5.27 -3.84 4.73
C ASP A 152 5.53 -4.59 3.41
N LEU A 153 4.87 -4.15 2.35
CA LEU A 153 4.96 -4.78 1.04
C LEU A 153 6.39 -4.75 0.49
N ASP A 154 7.20 -3.76 0.84
CA ASP A 154 8.57 -3.62 0.30
C ASP A 154 9.53 -4.61 0.94
N SER A 155 9.42 -4.81 2.26
CA SER A 155 10.27 -5.77 2.98
C SER A 155 9.69 -7.18 3.05
N GLY A 156 8.40 -7.35 2.72
CA GLY A 156 7.67 -8.60 2.91
C GLY A 156 7.53 -9.01 4.38
N ARG A 157 7.77 -8.07 5.31
CA ARG A 157 7.80 -8.34 6.75
C ARG A 157 6.60 -7.75 7.44
N ARG A 158 6.13 -8.46 8.46
CA ARG A 158 5.16 -7.93 9.42
C ARG A 158 5.88 -7.28 10.59
N TRP A 159 5.39 -6.13 10.97
CA TRP A 159 5.88 -5.37 12.10
C TRP A 159 4.76 -5.11 13.09
N GLU A 160 5.02 -5.27 14.38
CA GLU A 160 4.05 -5.04 15.45
C GLU A 160 4.54 -3.95 16.40
N TRP A 161 3.60 -3.19 16.96
CA TRP A 161 3.90 -2.16 17.94
C TRP A 161 3.56 -2.62 19.34
N HIS A 162 4.60 -2.75 20.17
CA HIS A 162 4.49 -2.97 21.60
C HIS A 162 4.86 -1.66 22.30
N GLY A 163 3.84 -0.87 22.64
CA GLY A 163 4.01 0.50 23.13
C GLY A 163 4.58 1.41 22.03
N SER A 164 5.71 2.08 22.32
CA SER A 164 6.42 2.93 21.36
C SER A 164 7.38 2.15 20.44
N ARG A 165 7.67 0.88 20.76
CA ARG A 165 8.64 0.07 20.03
C ARG A 165 7.96 -0.68 18.89
N ARG A 166 8.57 -0.62 17.73
CA ARG A 166 8.22 -1.45 16.58
C ARG A 166 9.15 -2.66 16.56
N VAL A 167 8.58 -3.86 16.50
CA VAL A 167 9.31 -5.14 16.51
C VAL A 167 8.97 -5.89 15.23
N ALA A 168 9.98 -6.46 14.57
CA ALA A 168 9.75 -7.37 13.45
C ALA A 168 9.16 -8.66 14.00
N VAL A 169 8.02 -9.08 13.47
CA VAL A 169 7.43 -10.37 13.81
C VAL A 169 8.17 -11.42 12.97
N MET A 170 9.18 -12.04 13.55
CA MET A 170 9.82 -13.24 13.02
C MET A 170 9.02 -14.43 13.56
N HIS A 171 8.16 -15.03 12.75
CA HIS A 171 7.37 -16.19 13.22
C HIS A 171 8.31 -17.37 13.55
N ILE A 172 8.44 -17.72 14.84
CA ILE A 172 9.14 -18.94 15.31
C ILE A 172 8.14 -20.09 15.62
N GLY A 173 6.92 -20.03 15.08
CA GLY A 173 5.92 -21.10 15.22
C GLY A 173 4.50 -20.63 14.87
N GLY A 174 3.82 -21.37 13.99
CA GLY A 174 2.49 -21.07 13.44
C GLY A 174 2.52 -20.86 11.93
N TYR A 175 1.34 -20.86 11.28
CA TYR A 175 1.21 -20.60 9.83
C TYR A 175 2.04 -19.37 9.48
N GLN A 176 3.08 -19.60 8.70
CA GLN A 176 3.82 -18.52 8.07
C GLN A 176 2.86 -17.89 7.07
N TRP A 177 2.94 -16.59 6.87
CA TRP A 177 2.15 -15.94 5.83
C TRP A 177 3.13 -15.44 4.79
N THR A 178 2.93 -15.88 3.57
CA THR A 178 3.75 -15.46 2.43
C THR A 178 2.87 -14.74 1.42
N THR A 179 3.53 -13.96 0.58
CA THR A 179 2.89 -13.33 -0.57
C THR A 179 2.95 -14.30 -1.75
N ASN A 180 1.79 -14.67 -2.29
CA ASN A 180 1.69 -15.29 -3.61
C ASN A 180 1.16 -14.24 -4.59
N GLY A 181 2.07 -13.57 -5.29
CA GLY A 181 1.75 -12.36 -6.05
C GLY A 181 1.22 -11.26 -5.12
N ASP A 182 0.00 -10.81 -5.37
CA ASP A 182 -0.68 -9.77 -4.57
C ASP A 182 -1.56 -10.31 -3.43
N ARG A 183 -1.62 -11.64 -3.27
CA ARG A 183 -2.47 -12.29 -2.27
C ARG A 183 -1.68 -12.74 -1.04
N TYR A 184 -2.32 -12.59 0.12
CA TYR A 184 -1.83 -13.09 1.39
C TYR A 184 -2.27 -14.54 1.55
N VAL A 185 -1.32 -15.48 1.52
CA VAL A 185 -1.60 -16.92 1.71
C VAL A 185 -0.86 -17.43 2.93
N ALA A 186 -1.48 -18.34 3.67
CA ALA A 186 -0.76 -19.11 4.67
C ALA A 186 0.23 -20.01 3.93
N SER A 187 1.54 -19.84 4.16
CA SER A 187 2.54 -20.84 3.77
C SER A 187 2.54 -21.99 4.77
N ASP A 188 2.81 -23.18 4.26
CA ASP A 188 2.80 -24.43 5.02
C ASP A 188 3.61 -24.30 6.32
N PRO A 189 3.17 -24.96 7.41
CA PRO A 189 3.94 -25.00 8.65
C PRO A 189 5.31 -25.66 8.39
N TRP A 190 6.38 -24.95 8.75
CA TRP A 190 7.74 -25.48 8.68
C TRP A 190 7.85 -26.73 9.57
N HIS A 191 8.15 -27.89 8.98
CA HIS A 191 8.31 -29.17 9.69
C HIS A 191 9.74 -29.45 10.20
N GLY A 192 10.66 -28.49 10.10
CA GLY A 192 12.01 -28.72 10.58
C GLY A 192 12.09 -28.60 12.10
N SER A 193 12.79 -29.55 12.71
CA SER A 193 13.10 -29.58 14.13
C SER A 193 13.81 -28.29 14.56
N MET A 194 13.32 -27.70 15.66
CA MET A 194 13.96 -26.56 16.33
C MET A 194 15.43 -26.88 16.67
N PRO A 195 16.38 -25.95 16.47
CA PRO A 195 17.58 -25.93 17.28
C PRO A 195 17.14 -25.72 18.73
N GLN A 196 17.59 -26.60 19.64
CA GLN A 196 17.32 -26.45 21.07
C GLN A 196 17.86 -25.09 21.54
N TYR A 197 16.98 -24.32 22.18
CA TYR A 197 17.29 -23.04 22.80
C TYR A 197 18.01 -23.33 24.13
N ASP A 198 19.30 -23.01 24.24
CA ASP A 198 20.15 -23.31 25.40
C ASP A 198 20.15 -22.21 26.49
N GLY A 199 19.28 -21.20 26.37
CA GLY A 199 19.04 -20.23 27.43
C GLY A 199 20.15 -19.21 27.66
N SER A 200 21.18 -19.12 26.81
CA SER A 200 22.19 -18.06 26.94
C SER A 200 21.75 -16.77 26.25
N CYS A 201 20.85 -16.02 26.90
CA CYS A 201 20.63 -14.61 26.55
C CYS A 201 21.85 -13.80 27.00
N ASN A 202 22.79 -13.56 26.08
CA ASN A 202 23.83 -12.54 26.27
C ASN A 202 23.25 -11.16 25.91
N CYS A 203 22.46 -10.61 26.82
CA CYS A 203 22.16 -9.19 26.82
C CYS A 203 23.40 -8.46 27.35
N ASN A 204 24.20 -7.87 26.48
CA ASN A 204 24.99 -6.71 26.89
C ASN A 204 24.96 -5.60 25.81
N PRO A 205 24.78 -4.32 26.23
CA PRO A 205 24.57 -3.19 25.35
C PRO A 205 25.88 -2.48 25.02
N ILE A 206 25.83 -1.59 24.03
CA ILE A 206 26.84 -0.56 23.71
C ILE A 206 28.08 -1.05 22.94
N ALA A 207 28.18 -0.65 21.66
CA ALA A 207 29.45 -0.35 21.00
C ALA A 207 29.23 0.71 19.91
N THR A 208 29.33 1.96 20.34
CA THR A 208 30.08 3.06 19.71
C THR A 208 30.38 2.93 18.21
N MET A 209 29.67 3.71 17.38
CA MET A 209 30.19 4.17 16.08
C MET A 209 31.20 5.30 16.35
N HIS A 210 32.49 4.99 16.26
CA HIS A 210 33.51 6.01 16.05
C HIS A 210 33.54 6.38 14.56
N GLN A 211 33.39 7.68 14.27
CA GLN A 211 33.91 8.30 13.07
C GLN A 211 35.39 8.62 13.28
N ARG A 212 36.16 8.41 12.21
CA ARG A 212 37.59 8.71 11.97
C ARG A 212 38.61 7.76 12.58
#